data_AF-A0A8B7E7A3-F1
#
_entry.id   AF-A0A8B7E7A3-F1
#
_cell.length_a   1.000
_cell.length_b   1.000
_cell.length_c   1.000
_cell.angle_alpha   90.00
_cell.angle_beta   90.00
_cell.angle_gamma   90.00
#
_symmetry.space_group_name_H-M   'P 1'
#
loop_
_entity.id
_entity.type
_entity.pdbx_description
1 polymer ?
#
loop_
_entity_poly.entity_id
_entity_poly.type
_entity_poly.pdbx_seq_one_letter_code
_entity_poly.pdbx_strand_id
1 'polypeptide(L)'
;LENRSRRNNLRIDGLHETPGENWDDCEKAVKVMIKKQLKITSEVVIERAHRIGQHKHNKPRTIVLKLLNFQDKNKILNAVKHLKGTGLYVNEDFAPETTELRRKLWEEVKKLRSE
;
A
#
# COMPACT_ATOMS: atom_id res chain seq x y z
N LEU A 1 -11.68 17.09 -2.83
CA LEU A 1 -12.58 16.16 -2.10
C LEU A 1 -12.07 14.70 -2.13
N GLU A 2 -11.55 14.23 -3.25
CA GLU A 2 -11.09 12.84 -3.42
C GLU A 2 -10.00 12.40 -2.43
N ASN A 3 -8.99 13.23 -2.13
CA ASN A 3 -7.99 12.87 -1.11
C ASN A 3 -8.58 12.67 0.28
N ARG A 4 -9.71 13.33 0.60
CA ARG A 4 -10.38 13.16 1.89
C ARG A 4 -11.03 11.78 1.98
N SER A 5 -11.61 11.26 0.89
CA SER A 5 -12.18 9.90 0.87
C SER A 5 -11.11 8.83 0.85
N ARG A 6 -9.94 9.10 0.24
CA ARG A 6 -8.78 8.19 0.22
C ARG A 6 -7.87 8.30 1.46
N ARG A 7 -8.18 9.16 2.43
CA ARG A 7 -7.30 9.44 3.57
C ARG A 7 -6.90 8.20 4.37
N ASN A 8 -7.78 7.21 4.49
CA ASN A 8 -7.51 5.96 5.21
C ASN A 8 -7.09 4.81 4.27
N ASN A 9 -6.84 5.11 3.00
CA ASN A 9 -6.45 4.12 2.02
C ASN A 9 -4.92 3.98 1.96
N LEU A 10 -4.49 2.74 1.68
CA LEU A 10 -3.12 2.38 1.39
C LEU A 10 -3.06 1.53 0.12
N ARG A 11 -1.91 1.60 -0.54
CA ARG A 11 -1.55 0.78 -1.70
C ARG A 11 -0.43 -0.17 -1.31
N ILE A 12 -0.58 -1.45 -1.65
CA ILE A 12 0.44 -2.48 -1.44
C ILE A 12 0.87 -3.05 -2.77
N ASP A 13 2.16 -2.98 -3.05
CA ASP A 13 2.79 -3.55 -4.24
C ASP A 13 3.71 -4.72 -3.86
N GLY A 14 3.82 -5.70 -4.75
CA GLY A 14 4.71 -6.86 -4.59
C GLY A 14 4.13 -8.02 -3.80
N LEU A 15 2.93 -7.90 -3.22
CA LEU A 15 2.28 -9.02 -2.55
C LEU A 15 1.86 -10.07 -3.58
N HIS A 16 2.34 -11.31 -3.44
CA HIS A 16 2.06 -12.40 -4.38
C HIS A 16 0.55 -12.61 -4.55
N GLU A 17 0.13 -12.95 -5.77
CA GLU A 17 -1.27 -13.13 -6.15
C GLU A 17 -1.51 -14.60 -6.45
N THR A 18 -2.60 -15.15 -5.91
CA THR A 18 -3.00 -16.54 -6.19
C THR A 18 -4.09 -16.59 -7.27
N PRO A 19 -4.07 -17.57 -8.18
CA PRO A 19 -5.17 -17.76 -9.13
C PRO A 19 -6.51 -17.93 -8.40
N GLY A 20 -7.52 -17.17 -8.81
CA GLY A 20 -8.84 -17.22 -8.18
C GLY A 20 -8.96 -16.50 -6.82
N GLU A 21 -7.99 -15.65 -6.45
CA GLU A 21 -8.04 -14.83 -5.23
C GLU A 21 -9.33 -13.99 -5.16
N ASN A 22 -10.12 -14.20 -4.11
CA ASN A 22 -11.29 -13.38 -3.80
C ASN A 22 -10.93 -12.25 -2.81
N TRP A 23 -11.91 -11.45 -2.40
CA TRP A 23 -11.68 -10.32 -1.49
C TRP A 23 -11.24 -10.76 -0.08
N ASP A 24 -11.79 -11.87 0.43
CA ASP A 24 -11.42 -12.39 1.75
C ASP A 24 -9.99 -12.92 1.77
N ASP A 25 -9.56 -13.58 0.69
CA ASP A 25 -8.18 -14.06 0.53
C ASP A 25 -7.20 -12.89 0.46
N CYS A 26 -7.57 -11.84 -0.28
CA CYS A 26 -6.82 -10.61 -0.36
C CYS A 26 -6.67 -9.94 1.02
N GLU A 27 -7.76 -9.85 1.79
CA GLU A 27 -7.72 -9.31 3.15
C GLU A 27 -6.84 -10.15 4.08
N LYS A 28 -6.98 -11.48 4.05
CA LYS A 28 -6.15 -12.40 4.84
C LYS A 28 -4.67 -12.24 4.50
N ALA A 29 -4.32 -12.16 3.21
CA ALA A 29 -2.94 -11.98 2.76
C ALA A 29 -2.35 -10.66 3.28
N VAL A 30 -3.13 -9.57 3.25
CA VAL A 30 -2.73 -8.28 3.81
C VAL A 30 -2.53 -8.36 5.33
N LYS A 31 -3.45 -8.97 6.07
CA LYS A 31 -3.33 -9.15 7.53
C LYS A 31 -2.07 -9.96 7.90
N VAL A 32 -1.79 -11.04 7.17
CA VAL A 32 -0.58 -11.85 7.35
C VAL A 32 0.68 -11.03 7.07
N MET A 33 0.68 -10.23 5.99
CA MET A 33 1.81 -9.37 5.64
C MET A 33 2.05 -8.28 6.70
N ILE A 34 1.01 -7.64 7.22
CA ILE A 34 1.10 -6.66 8.31
C ILE A 34 1.72 -7.31 9.56
N LYS A 35 1.24 -8.49 9.95
CA LYS A 35 1.76 -9.18 11.14
C LYS A 35 3.21 -9.63 10.98
N LYS A 36 3.57 -10.25 9.85
CA LYS A 36 4.89 -10.86 9.64
C LYS A 36 5.95 -9.84 9.26
N GLN A 37 5.65 -8.96 8.30
CA GLN A 37 6.65 -8.08 7.69
C GLN A 37 6.74 -6.73 8.41
N LEU A 38 5.61 -6.18 8.85
CA LEU A 38 5.58 -4.92 9.60
C LEU A 38 5.71 -5.12 11.12
N LYS A 39 5.64 -6.36 11.61
CA LYS A 39 5.71 -6.72 13.03
C LYS A 39 4.63 -6.05 13.88
N ILE A 40 3.48 -5.74 13.29
CA ILE A 40 2.33 -5.15 13.98
C ILE A 40 1.47 -6.29 14.50
N THR A 41 1.44 -6.48 15.82
CA THR A 41 0.67 -7.53 16.49
C THR A 41 -0.72 -7.09 16.91
N SER A 42 -0.96 -5.78 17.02
CA SER A 42 -2.28 -5.22 17.29
C SER A 42 -3.23 -5.52 16.15
N GLU A 43 -4.51 -5.72 16.46
CA GLU A 43 -5.54 -5.89 15.46
C GLU A 43 -5.64 -4.66 14.55
N VAL A 44 -5.69 -4.91 13.24
CA VAL A 44 -5.90 -3.88 12.22
C VAL A 44 -7.21 -4.22 11.51
N VAL A 45 -8.18 -3.32 11.62
CA VAL A 45 -9.49 -3.47 10.98
C VAL A 45 -9.44 -2.92 9.56
N ILE A 46 -9.61 -3.81 8.59
CA ILE A 46 -9.64 -3.51 7.17
C ILE A 46 -11.12 -3.50 6.75
N GLU A 47 -11.60 -2.39 6.18
CA GLU A 47 -12.97 -2.32 5.64
C GLU A 47 -13.09 -3.01 4.28
N ARG A 48 -12.02 -2.92 3.48
CA ARG A 48 -11.94 -3.52 2.15
C ARG A 48 -10.50 -3.68 1.73
N ALA A 49 -10.16 -4.80 1.10
CA ALA A 49 -8.91 -5.00 0.37
C ALA A 49 -9.22 -5.70 -0.96
N HIS A 50 -8.67 -5.18 -2.05
CA HIS A 50 -8.87 -5.77 -3.38
C HIS A 50 -7.72 -5.41 -4.32
N ARG A 51 -7.49 -6.28 -5.31
CA ARG A 51 -6.54 -6.05 -6.40
C ARG A 51 -7.10 -5.04 -7.39
N ILE A 52 -6.22 -4.21 -7.94
CA ILE A 52 -6.54 -3.26 -9.00
C ILE A 52 -5.58 -3.41 -10.19
N GLY A 53 -6.05 -2.96 -11.36
CA GLY A 53 -5.29 -3.02 -12.60
C GLY A 53 -5.37 -4.37 -13.30
N GLN A 54 -4.70 -4.43 -14.45
CA GLN A 54 -4.67 -5.62 -15.30
C GLN A 54 -3.69 -6.67 -14.76
N HIS A 55 -4.05 -7.94 -14.88
CA HIS A 55 -3.17 -9.04 -14.55
C HIS A 55 -1.96 -9.04 -15.49
N LYS A 56 -0.75 -9.17 -14.92
CA LYS A 56 0.51 -9.22 -15.67
C LYS A 56 1.33 -10.41 -15.19
N HIS A 57 1.83 -11.24 -16.10
CA HIS A 57 2.60 -12.45 -15.76
C HIS A 57 3.84 -12.17 -14.91
N ASN A 58 4.47 -11.01 -15.07
CA ASN A 58 5.75 -10.71 -14.42
C ASN A 58 5.61 -9.88 -13.14
N LYS A 59 4.41 -9.41 -12.78
CA LYS A 59 4.22 -8.53 -11.63
C LYS A 59 2.84 -8.71 -10.99
N PRO A 60 2.76 -9.02 -9.68
CA PRO A 60 1.50 -9.05 -8.96
C PRO A 60 0.77 -7.71 -9.03
N ARG A 61 -0.57 -7.76 -9.10
CA ARG A 61 -1.40 -6.54 -9.10
C ARG A 61 -1.31 -5.80 -7.76
N THR A 62 -1.37 -4.48 -7.81
CA THR A 62 -1.42 -3.64 -6.60
C THR A 62 -2.71 -3.93 -5.83
N ILE A 63 -2.61 -4.02 -4.51
CA ILE A 63 -3.78 -4.03 -3.62
C ILE A 63 -4.08 -2.60 -3.19
N VAL A 64 -5.35 -2.21 -3.29
CA VAL A 64 -5.87 -1.03 -2.57
C VAL A 64 -6.65 -1.54 -1.38
N LEU A 65 -6.28 -1.06 -0.19
CA LEU A 65 -7.02 -1.33 1.03
C LEU A 65 -7.53 -0.04 1.67
N LYS A 66 -8.66 -0.13 2.36
CA LYS A 66 -9.21 0.92 3.19
C LYS A 66 -9.22 0.46 4.64
N LEU A 67 -8.59 1.26 5.50
CA LEU A 67 -8.57 1.02 6.94
C LEU A 67 -9.73 1.74 7.61
N LEU A 68 -10.25 1.15 8.68
CA LEU A 68 -11.26 1.81 9.51
C LEU A 68 -10.65 3.03 10.22
N ASN A 69 -9.46 2.86 10.81
CA ASN A 69 -8.83 3.87 11.66
C ASN A 69 -7.63 4.54 10.97
N PHE A 70 -7.57 5.87 11.04
CA PHE A 70 -6.39 6.64 10.61
C PHE A 70 -5.14 6.33 11.45
N GLN A 71 -5.32 5.96 12.72
CA GLN A 71 -4.20 5.59 13.60
C GLN A 71 -3.49 4.32 13.10
N ASP A 72 -4.23 3.32 12.62
CA ASP A 72 -3.64 2.09 12.09
C ASP A 72 -2.91 2.35 10.78
N LYS A 73 -3.42 3.27 9.95
CA LYS A 73 -2.69 3.76 8.77
C LYS A 73 -1.32 4.31 9.15
N ASN A 74 -1.25 5.18 10.15
CA ASN A 74 0.01 5.78 10.59
C ASN A 74 0.97 4.73 11.19
N LYS A 75 0.47 3.78 11.98
CA LYS A 75 1.27 2.66 12.50
C LYS A 75 1.91 1.87 11.35
N ILE A 76 1.11 1.53 10.34
CA ILE A 76 1.59 0.81 9.15
C ILE A 76 2.66 1.62 8.42
N LEU A 77 2.41 2.90 8.12
CA LEU A 77 3.36 3.77 7.42
C LEU A 77 4.69 3.91 8.17
N ASN A 78 4.66 4.03 9.50
CA ASN A 78 5.86 4.10 10.33
C ASN A 78 6.67 2.80 10.34
N ALA A 79 6.01 1.65 10.11
CA ALA A 79 6.63 0.34 10.06
C ALA A 79 7.18 -0.04 8.67
N VAL A 80 6.88 0.73 7.61
CA VAL A 80 7.29 0.43 6.22
C VAL A 80 8.81 0.28 6.07
N LYS A 81 9.60 0.92 6.93
CA LYS A 81 11.06 0.72 6.99
C LYS A 81 11.49 -0.75 7.13
N HIS A 82 10.64 -1.60 7.70
CA HIS A 82 10.89 -3.04 7.83
C HIS A 82 10.74 -3.82 6.52
N LEU A 83 10.12 -3.22 5.49
CA LEU A 83 9.94 -3.86 4.18
C LEU A 83 11.15 -3.74 3.26
N LYS A 84 12.18 -2.99 3.65
CA LYS A 84 13.38 -2.79 2.83
C LYS A 84 14.03 -4.14 2.50
N GLY A 85 14.19 -4.43 1.20
CA GLY A 85 14.77 -5.69 0.71
C GLY A 85 13.79 -6.85 0.55
N THR A 86 12.53 -6.71 0.98
CA THR A 86 11.51 -7.77 0.84
C THR A 86 10.81 -7.79 -0.52
N GLY A 87 10.96 -6.73 -1.33
CA GLY A 87 10.22 -6.53 -2.57
C GLY A 87 8.76 -6.08 -2.37
N LEU A 88 8.33 -5.90 -1.11
CA LEU A 88 7.03 -5.34 -0.76
C LEU A 88 7.12 -3.83 -0.56
N TYR A 89 6.12 -3.11 -1.05
CA TYR A 89 6.02 -1.66 -0.87
C TYR A 89 4.64 -1.29 -0.38
N VAL A 90 4.59 -0.36 0.57
CA VAL A 90 3.33 0.19 1.09
C VAL A 90 3.40 1.71 0.93
N ASN A 91 2.42 2.27 0.24
CA ASN A 91 2.32 3.69 -0.05
C ASN A 91 0.93 4.21 0.31
N GLU A 92 0.81 5.52 0.47
CA GLU A 92 -0.50 6.17 0.57
C GLU A 92 -1.22 6.16 -0.79
N ASP A 93 -2.55 6.04 -0.75
CA ASP A 93 -3.39 6.15 -1.95
C ASP A 93 -3.85 7.60 -2.11
N PHE A 94 -3.27 8.31 -3.08
CA PHE A 94 -3.63 9.70 -3.39
C PHE A 94 -4.48 9.78 -4.66
N ALA A 95 -5.21 10.88 -4.80
CA ALA A 95 -5.84 11.24 -6.06
C ALA A 95 -4.79 11.36 -7.18
N PRO A 96 -5.18 11.13 -8.45
CA PRO A 96 -4.24 11.16 -9.58
C PRO A 96 -3.45 12.47 -9.68
N GLU A 97 -4.11 13.62 -9.52
CA GLU A 97 -3.49 14.94 -9.54
C GLU A 97 -2.39 15.09 -8.48
N THR A 98 -2.65 14.63 -7.25
CA THR A 98 -1.69 14.68 -6.15
C THR A 98 -0.53 13.72 -6.37
N THR A 99 -0.81 12.55 -6.95
CA THR A 99 0.23 11.57 -7.31
C THR A 99 1.18 12.16 -8.35
N GLU A 100 0.63 12.82 -9.37
CA GLU A 100 1.40 13.46 -10.43
C GLU A 100 2.25 14.63 -9.93
N LEU A 101 1.70 15.48 -9.05
CA LEU A 101 2.47 16.56 -8.41
C LEU A 101 3.63 16.00 -7.58
N ARG A 102 3.37 14.96 -6.77
CA ARG A 102 4.41 14.30 -5.97
C ARG A 102 5.50 13.67 -6.84
N ARG A 103 5.14 13.11 -8.00
CA ARG A 103 6.10 12.56 -8.96
C ARG A 103 7.07 13.65 -9.44
N LYS A 104 6.53 14.81 -9.86
CA LYS A 104 7.35 15.97 -10.31
C LYS A 104 8.28 16.46 -9.22
N LEU A 105 7.76 16.65 -8.00
CA LEU A 105 8.56 17.07 -6.84
C LEU A 105 9.66 16.05 -6.51
N TRP A 106 9.37 14.75 -6.62
CA TRP A 106 10.37 13.72 -6.37
C TRP A 106 11.49 13.70 -7.40
N GLU A 107 11.21 14.05 -8.66
CA GLU A 107 12.23 14.22 -9.70
C GLU A 107 13.18 15.38 -9.37
N GLU A 108 12.66 16.49 -8.85
CA GLU A 108 13.46 17.62 -8.38
C GLU A 108 14.32 17.25 -7.16
N VAL A 109 13.73 16.59 -6.16
CA VAL A 109 14.46 16.09 -4.97
C VAL A 109 15.59 15.14 -5.36
N LYS A 110 15.41 14.30 -6.39
CA LYS A 110 16.48 13.42 -6.88
C LYS A 110 17.66 14.21 -7.45
N LYS A 111 17.40 15.27 -8.22
CA LYS A 111 18.46 16.13 -8.79
C LYS A 111 19.28 16.78 -7.67
N LEU A 112 18.60 17.37 -6.69
CA LEU A 112 19.24 18.03 -5.55
C LEU A 112 20.02 17.07 -4.62
N ARG A 113 19.72 15.77 -4.65
CA ARG A 113 20.46 14.75 -3.88
C ARG A 113 21.68 14.18 -4.60
N SER A 114 21.75 14.36 -5.93
CA SER A 114 22.88 13.92 -6.75
C SER A 114 23.96 14.99 -6.92
N GLU A 115 23.64 16.24 -6.55
CA GLU A 115 24.58 17.34 -6.36
C GLU A 115 25.26 17.22 -4.98
#